data_AF-A0A436D6M8-F1
#
_entry.id   AF-A0A436D6M8-F1
#
_cell.length_a   1.000
_cell.length_b   1.000
_cell.length_c   1.000
_cell.angle_alpha   90.00
_cell.angle_beta   90.00
_cell.angle_gamma   90.00
#
_symmetry.space_group_name_H-M   'P 1'
#
loop_
_entity.id
_entity.type
_entity.pdbx_description
1 polymer ?
#
loop_
_entity_poly.entity_id
_entity_poly.type
_entity_poly.pdbx_seq_one_letter_code
_entity_poly.pdbx_strand_id
1 'polypeptide(L)'
;YQVHLAEAVRKGADIPTRAVGLIDDPKQAEAIVTEGRADMVALARAFLADPRWGWRAAATFSETIHPAPQLARSVTTMQHWMKAAG
;
A
#
# COMPACT_ATOMS: atom_id res chain seq x y z
N TYR A 1 2.57 -0.69 13.51
CA TYR A 1 2.28 -0.13 14.85
C TYR A 1 0.86 0.45 14.82
N GLN A 2 0.12 0.59 15.94
CA GLN A 2 -1.24 1.21 16.00
C GLN A 2 -2.42 0.55 15.25
N VAL A 3 -2.22 -0.49 14.45
CA VAL A 3 -3.31 -1.15 13.68
C VAL A 3 -4.49 -1.59 14.57
N HIS A 4 -4.24 -2.03 15.80
CA HIS A 4 -5.29 -2.44 16.75
C HIS A 4 -6.31 -1.32 17.06
N LEU A 5 -5.92 -0.05 16.94
CA LEU A 5 -6.83 1.08 17.16
C LEU A 5 -7.82 1.22 16.00
N ALA A 6 -7.33 1.12 14.76
CA ALA A 6 -8.19 1.13 13.56
C ALA A 6 -9.14 -0.08 13.57
N GLU A 7 -8.65 -1.24 14.01
CA GLU A 7 -9.42 -2.47 14.15
C GLU A 7 -10.54 -2.35 15.19
N ALA A 8 -10.24 -1.77 16.36
CA ALA A 8 -11.22 -1.54 17.41
C ALA A 8 -12.34 -0.59 16.94
N VAL A 9 -12.00 0.50 16.25
CA VAL A 9 -12.99 1.44 15.68
C VAL A 9 -13.84 0.74 14.63
N ARG A 10 -13.22 -0.01 13.72
CA ARG A 10 -13.93 -0.75 12.66
C ARG A 10 -14.96 -1.71 13.25
N LYS A 11 -14.54 -2.53 14.22
CA LYS A 11 -15.41 -3.54 14.87
C LYS A 11 -16.47 -2.92 15.77
N GLY A 12 -16.18 -1.77 16.40
CA GLY A 12 -17.06 -1.16 17.40
C GLY A 12 -18.05 -0.13 16.84
N ALA A 13 -17.71 0.54 15.73
CA ALA A 13 -18.52 1.62 15.17
C ALA A 13 -19.08 1.32 13.77
N ASP A 14 -18.71 0.19 13.15
CA ASP A 14 -19.15 -0.21 11.80
C ASP A 14 -18.96 0.87 10.73
N ILE A 15 -17.85 1.62 10.82
CA ILE A 15 -17.45 2.63 9.85
C ILE A 15 -16.13 2.23 9.18
N PRO A 16 -15.91 2.63 7.91
CA PRO A 16 -14.64 2.36 7.24
C PRO A 16 -13.46 2.99 7.99
N THR A 17 -12.39 2.21 8.19
CA THR A 17 -11.18 2.69 8.86
C THR A 17 -9.94 2.57 7.98
N ARG A 18 -8.93 3.39 8.31
CA ARG A 18 -7.58 3.23 7.76
C ARG A 18 -6.59 3.02 8.88
N ALA A 19 -5.66 2.09 8.70
CA ALA A 19 -4.51 1.94 9.56
C ALA A 19 -3.36 2.87 9.12
N VAL A 20 -2.64 3.42 10.09
CA VAL A 20 -1.40 4.17 9.91
C VAL A 20 -0.36 3.69 10.92
N GLY A 21 0.89 4.11 10.78
CA GLY A 21 1.90 4.03 11.83
C GLY A 21 2.97 2.97 11.59
N LEU A 22 4.11 3.42 11.05
CA LEU A 22 5.29 2.58 10.74
C LEU A 22 4.90 1.32 9.96
N ILE A 23 4.11 1.51 8.91
CA ILE A 23 3.82 0.48 7.91
C ILE A 23 4.66 0.88 6.70
N ASP A 24 5.53 -0.01 6.25
CA ASP A 24 6.45 0.20 5.12
C ASP A 24 6.73 -1.09 4.32
N ASP A 25 6.48 -2.26 4.91
CA ASP A 25 6.53 -3.53 4.22
C ASP A 25 5.20 -3.80 3.47
N PRO A 26 5.23 -4.09 2.15
CA PRO A 26 4.03 -4.41 1.38
C PRO A 26 3.24 -5.60 1.94
N LYS A 27 3.90 -6.65 2.46
CA LYS A 27 3.21 -7.83 3.00
C LYS A 27 2.49 -7.51 4.30
N GLN A 28 3.09 -6.69 5.16
CA GLN A 28 2.41 -6.16 6.33
C GLN A 28 1.17 -5.33 5.95
N ALA A 29 1.28 -4.45 4.95
CA ALA A 29 0.15 -3.65 4.50
C ALA A 29 -1.01 -4.51 3.97
N GLU A 30 -0.69 -5.53 3.15
CA GLU A 30 -1.66 -6.47 2.60
C GLU A 30 -2.35 -7.30 3.69
N ALA A 31 -1.59 -7.81 4.66
CA ALA A 31 -2.13 -8.57 5.79
C ALA A 31 -3.17 -7.75 6.59
N ILE A 32 -2.92 -6.47 6.83
CA ILE A 32 -3.86 -5.60 7.57
C ILE A 32 -5.24 -5.54 6.89
N VAL A 33 -5.26 -5.45 5.56
CA VAL A 33 -6.50 -5.34 4.78
C VAL A 33 -7.18 -6.70 4.67
N THR A 34 -6.42 -7.73 4.27
CA THR A 34 -6.96 -9.09 4.04
C THR A 34 -7.44 -9.77 5.32
N GLU A 35 -6.83 -9.49 6.47
CA GLU A 35 -7.29 -9.94 7.78
C GLU A 35 -8.50 -9.13 8.32
N GLY A 36 -8.98 -8.12 7.59
CA GLY A 36 -10.13 -7.30 7.98
C GLY A 36 -9.86 -6.37 9.16
N ARG A 37 -8.60 -6.04 9.43
CA ARG A 37 -8.18 -5.19 10.56
C ARG A 37 -8.33 -3.71 10.26
N ALA A 38 -8.29 -3.32 9.00
CA ALA A 38 -8.69 -2.00 8.49
C ALA A 38 -9.13 -2.14 7.03
N ASP A 39 -9.92 -1.20 6.53
CA ASP A 39 -10.35 -1.22 5.13
C ASP A 39 -9.29 -0.65 4.17
N MET A 40 -8.31 0.09 4.71
CA MET A 40 -7.18 0.62 3.95
C MET A 40 -5.95 0.87 4.83
N VAL A 41 -4.77 0.93 4.21
CA VAL A 41 -3.53 1.39 4.83
C VAL A 41 -3.17 2.77 4.28
N ALA A 42 -2.89 3.72 5.17
CA ALA A 42 -2.39 5.05 4.81
C ALA A 42 -0.91 5.18 5.17
N LEU A 43 -0.11 5.60 4.17
CA LEU A 43 1.33 5.69 4.24
C LEU A 43 1.78 7.14 4.10
N ALA A 44 2.73 7.55 4.93
CA ALA A 44 3.36 8.88 4.84
C ALA A 44 4.88 8.75 4.75
N ARG A 45 5.53 8.38 5.86
CA ARG A 45 6.99 8.22 5.91
C ARG A 45 7.53 7.18 4.92
N ALA A 46 6.78 6.11 4.66
CA ALA A 46 7.16 5.12 3.66
C ALA A 46 7.26 5.71 2.24
N PHE A 47 6.35 6.62 1.87
CA PHE A 47 6.42 7.34 0.59
C PHE A 47 7.52 8.42 0.57
N LEU A 48 7.84 9.04 1.71
CA LEU A 48 8.98 9.96 1.79
C LEU A 48 10.32 9.23 1.64
N ALA A 49 10.45 8.05 2.26
CA ALA A 49 11.64 7.22 2.17
C ALA A 49 11.80 6.56 0.78
N ASP A 50 10.70 6.10 0.21
CA ASP A 50 10.65 5.60 -1.16
C ASP A 50 9.37 6.09 -1.89
N PRO A 51 9.50 7.09 -2.76
CA PRO A 51 8.39 7.59 -3.58
C PRO A 51 7.77 6.53 -4.49
N ARG A 52 8.50 5.44 -4.78
CA ARG A 52 8.07 4.32 -5.63
C ARG A 52 7.50 3.15 -4.82
N TRP A 53 7.16 3.37 -3.54
CA TRP A 53 6.65 2.34 -2.65
C TRP A 53 5.54 1.49 -3.28
N GLY A 54 4.56 2.14 -3.95
CA GLY A 54 3.46 1.42 -4.61
C GLY A 54 3.92 0.50 -5.74
N TRP A 55 4.95 0.86 -6.49
CA TRP A 55 5.52 0.01 -7.55
C TRP A 55 6.29 -1.17 -6.97
N ARG A 56 7.00 -0.94 -5.85
CA ARG A 56 7.66 -2.00 -5.08
C ARG A 56 6.65 -3.00 -4.50
N ALA A 57 5.53 -2.48 -3.99
CA ALA A 57 4.44 -3.30 -3.49
C ALA A 57 3.84 -4.15 -4.61
N ALA A 58 3.53 -3.55 -5.76
CA ALA A 58 3.07 -4.30 -6.93
C ALA A 58 4.06 -5.39 -7.36
N ALA A 59 5.36 -5.08 -7.42
CA ALA A 59 6.41 -6.05 -7.72
C ALA A 59 6.47 -7.21 -6.71
N THR A 60 6.28 -6.92 -5.42
CA THR A 60 6.27 -7.94 -4.34
C THR A 60 5.18 -9.00 -4.55
N PHE A 61 4.05 -8.61 -5.14
CA PHE A 61 2.91 -9.48 -5.41
C PHE A 61 2.81 -9.91 -6.89
N SER A 62 3.81 -9.60 -7.72
CA SER A 62 3.77 -9.84 -9.17
C SER A 62 2.56 -9.21 -9.88
N GLU A 63 2.05 -8.10 -9.33
CA GLU A 63 0.91 -7.37 -9.85
C GLU A 63 1.31 -6.39 -10.96
N THR A 64 0.40 -6.15 -11.91
CA THR A 64 0.62 -5.17 -12.97
C THR A 64 0.20 -3.77 -12.54
N ILE A 65 1.00 -2.74 -12.86
CA ILE A 65 0.60 -1.35 -12.63
C ILE A 65 -0.36 -0.89 -13.72
N HIS A 66 -1.47 -0.28 -13.30
CA HIS A 66 -2.38 0.43 -14.18
C HIS A 66 -2.09 1.94 -14.10
N PRO A 67 -1.49 2.55 -15.13
CA PRO A 67 -1.24 3.98 -15.14
C PRO A 67 -2.56 4.77 -15.21
N ALA A 68 -2.57 5.98 -14.66
CA ALA A 68 -3.59 6.95 -15.04
C ALA A 68 -3.52 7.20 -16.57
N PRO A 69 -4.64 7.44 -17.28
CA PRO A 69 -4.64 7.60 -18.73
C PRO A 69 -3.62 8.63 -19.25
N GLN A 70 -3.43 9.73 -18.51
CA GLN A 70 -2.50 10.81 -18.85
C GLN A 70 -1.03 10.37 -18.75
N LEU A 71 -0.73 9.29 -18.03
CA LEU A 71 0.60 8.73 -17.82
C LEU A 71 0.86 7.45 -18.64
N ALA A 72 -0.04 7.07 -19.56
CA ALA A 72 0.10 5.84 -20.34
C ALA A 72 1.44 5.72 -21.09
N ARG A 73 1.99 6.85 -21.56
CA ARG A 73 3.31 6.89 -22.23
C ARG A 73 4.49 6.62 -21.30
N SER A 74 4.29 6.72 -19.99
CA SER A 74 5.32 6.51 -18.98
C SER A 74 5.31 5.09 -18.40
N VAL A 75 4.44 4.19 -18.89
CA VAL A 75 4.30 2.81 -18.39
C VAL A 75 5.61 2.03 -18.44
N THR A 76 6.37 2.16 -19.53
CA THR A 76 7.67 1.49 -19.69
C THR A 76 8.65 1.93 -18.60
N THR A 77 8.66 3.22 -18.26
CA THR A 77 9.43 3.76 -17.14
C THR A 77 8.95 3.19 -15.80
N MET A 78 7.63 3.13 -15.55
CA MET A 78 7.09 2.54 -14.31
C MET A 78 7.48 1.07 -14.16
N GLN A 79 7.37 0.28 -15.24
CA GLN A 79 7.72 -1.14 -15.27
C GLN A 79 9.22 -1.39 -15.06
N HIS A 80 10.09 -0.50 -15.57
CA HIS A 80 11.52 -0.57 -15.31
C HIS A 80 11.82 -0.52 -13.80
N TRP A 81 11.16 0.38 -13.07
CA TRP A 81 11.37 0.55 -11.63
C TRP A 81 10.79 -0.59 -10.79
N MET A 82 9.77 -1.30 -11.26
CA MET A 82 9.28 -2.51 -10.59
C MET A 82 10.31 -3.64 -10.59
N LYS A 83 11.09 -3.79 -11.67
CA LYS A 83 12.07 -4.89 -11.81
C LYS A 83 13.29 -4.73 -10.90
N ALA A 84 13.67 -3.50 -10.60
CA ALA A 84 14.84 -3.19 -9.76
C ALA A 84 14.60 -3.41 -8.25
N ALA A 85 13.37 -3.76 -7.86
CA ALA A 85 12.94 -3.92 -6.48
C ALA A 85 13.02 -5.35 -5.94
N GLY A 86 13.46 -6.32 -6.76
CA GLY A 86 13.59 -7.74 -6.42
C GLY A 86 15.01 -8.16 -6.12
#